data_AF-A0A661SL57-F1
#
_entry.id   AF-A0A661SL57-F1
#
_cell.length_a   1.000
_cell.length_b   1.000
_cell.length_c   1.000
_cell.angle_alpha   90.00
_cell.angle_beta   90.00
_cell.angle_gamma   90.00
#
_symmetry.space_group_name_H-M   'P 1'
#
loop_
_entity.id
_entity.type
_entity.pdbx_description
1 polymer ?
#
loop_
_entity_poly.entity_id
_entity_poly.type
_entity_poly.pdbx_seq_one_letter_code
_entity_poly.pdbx_strand_id
1 'polypeptide(L)'
;MNCGCLLQSSTTESKSVMTPSKTMISGGTVKNSTFTKCLLPVAIVILSILYPGPVAAQTSITIDADRQFEFAESYFCRGEYYRAISEYERFIHFFPQEPRAELAMYKIGLSYFQGKQFRQAIASFDAVIKKYRDSELSLKSYFKVSECHVGLREFGPALTTLDNLLAMEPDQDTKDEAYYRRGWIYLETDAMEKAIASFDKISPKNRDIYRLKRLSEEINKKKFLKTKNPTVAGLLAVIPGAGHLY
;
A
#
# COMPACT_ATOMS: atom_id res chain seq x y z
N MET A 1 -8.99 -8.48 -7.60
CA MET A 1 -9.78 -7.55 -8.43
C MET A 1 -8.80 -6.92 -9.42
N ASN A 2 -8.96 -7.23 -10.71
CA ASN A 2 -8.07 -6.82 -11.79
C ASN A 2 -8.37 -5.38 -12.21
N CYS A 3 -7.35 -4.51 -12.25
CA CYS A 3 -7.46 -3.18 -12.88
C CYS A 3 -6.72 -3.20 -14.23
N GLY A 4 -7.49 -3.18 -15.31
CA GLY A 4 -6.99 -2.97 -16.68
C GLY A 4 -6.98 -1.47 -17.01
N CYS A 5 -5.86 -1.00 -17.55
CA CYS A 5 -5.64 0.39 -17.93
C CYS A 5 -5.27 0.41 -19.42
N LEU A 6 -6.07 1.10 -20.26
CA LEU A 6 -5.76 1.32 -21.67
C LEU A 6 -5.34 2.78 -21.85
N LEU A 7 -4.08 2.94 -22.27
CA LEU A 7 -3.42 4.19 -22.62
C LEU A 7 -3.75 4.60 -24.07
N GLN A 8 -3.92 5.91 -24.28
CA GLN A 8 -3.90 6.55 -25.59
C GLN A 8 -2.46 6.74 -26.08
N SER A 9 -2.27 6.74 -27.41
CA SER A 9 -1.08 7.30 -28.07
C SER A 9 -1.49 8.15 -29.27
N SER A 10 -0.91 9.34 -29.33
CA SER A 10 -0.96 10.31 -30.43
C SER A 10 0.30 10.21 -31.28
N THR A 11 0.18 10.53 -32.58
CA THR A 11 1.18 11.06 -33.55
C THR A 11 0.50 11.00 -34.94
N THR A 12 0.69 11.84 -35.97
CA THR A 12 1.91 12.44 -36.57
C THR A 12 1.51 13.46 -37.68
N GLU A 13 2.39 14.45 -37.93
CA GLU A 13 2.84 15.03 -39.24
C GLU A 13 1.82 15.72 -40.21
N SER A 14 2.13 16.75 -41.02
CA SER A 14 3.32 16.96 -41.87
C SER A 14 3.46 18.39 -42.49
N LYS A 15 4.73 18.83 -42.62
CA LYS A 15 5.48 19.51 -43.71
C LYS A 15 4.74 20.33 -44.81
N SER A 16 5.00 21.66 -44.95
CA SER A 16 6.02 22.39 -45.77
C SER A 16 5.77 22.48 -47.29
N VAL A 17 5.87 23.67 -47.91
CA VAL A 17 6.61 23.98 -49.18
C VAL A 17 6.54 25.50 -49.48
N MET A 18 7.66 26.06 -49.92
CA MET A 18 7.91 27.46 -50.32
C MET A 18 8.56 27.44 -51.72
N THR A 19 8.06 28.25 -52.68
CA THR A 19 8.78 28.63 -53.92
C THR A 19 8.29 29.98 -54.48
N PRO A 20 9.10 30.72 -55.27
CA PRO A 20 8.95 32.17 -55.46
C PRO A 20 8.60 32.65 -56.89
N SER A 21 8.19 33.93 -56.93
CA SER A 21 8.39 34.99 -57.94
C SER A 21 7.83 34.88 -59.37
N LYS A 22 7.02 35.89 -59.75
CA LYS A 22 7.22 36.69 -60.97
C LYS A 22 6.47 38.03 -60.90
N THR A 23 7.19 39.10 -61.23
CA THR A 23 6.77 40.49 -61.40
C THR A 23 6.03 40.73 -62.72
N MET A 24 5.02 41.61 -62.73
CA MET A 24 4.68 42.49 -63.87
C MET A 24 3.94 43.74 -63.40
N ILE A 25 4.19 44.83 -64.12
CA ILE A 25 3.83 46.24 -63.86
C ILE A 25 2.57 46.60 -64.67
N SER A 26 1.62 47.30 -64.07
CA SER A 26 0.63 48.20 -64.70
C SER A 26 -0.17 48.87 -63.57
N GLY A 27 -0.08 50.17 -63.30
CA GLY A 27 -0.61 51.24 -64.15
C GLY A 27 -2.10 51.42 -63.88
N GLY A 28 -2.50 52.42 -63.07
CA GLY A 28 -3.93 52.75 -62.93
C GLY A 28 -4.37 53.49 -61.67
N THR A 29 -4.35 54.82 -61.74
CA THR A 29 -5.35 55.77 -61.18
C THR A 29 -5.77 55.67 -59.72
N VAL A 30 -5.34 56.68 -58.96
CA VAL A 30 -5.85 57.12 -57.66
C VAL A 30 -7.36 57.44 -57.74
N LYS A 31 -8.19 56.70 -57.00
CA LYS A 31 -9.53 57.14 -56.60
C LYS A 31 -9.59 57.23 -55.08
N ASN A 32 -9.76 58.46 -54.61
CA ASN A 32 -10.00 58.82 -53.21
C ASN A 32 -11.30 58.17 -52.72
N SER A 33 -11.20 57.20 -51.81
CA SER A 33 -12.28 56.82 -50.89
C SER A 33 -11.73 56.77 -49.46
N THR A 34 -11.44 57.95 -48.92
CA THR A 34 -10.95 58.13 -47.55
C THR A 34 -12.03 57.96 -46.47
N PHE A 35 -13.27 57.63 -46.84
CA PHE A 35 -14.38 57.59 -45.88
C PHE A 35 -14.78 56.18 -45.40
N THR A 36 -14.40 55.12 -46.12
CA THR A 36 -14.76 53.73 -45.78
C THR A 36 -13.72 53.00 -44.93
N LYS A 37 -12.53 53.58 -44.74
CA LYS A 37 -11.38 52.95 -44.05
C LYS A 37 -11.40 53.07 -42.52
N CYS A 38 -12.25 53.94 -41.95
CA CYS A 38 -12.37 54.11 -40.49
C CYS A 38 -13.43 53.23 -39.83
N LEU A 39 -14.45 52.77 -40.57
CA LEU A 39 -15.55 51.96 -40.02
C LEU A 39 -15.18 50.48 -39.84
N LEU A 40 -14.28 49.95 -40.68
CA LEU A 40 -13.83 48.55 -40.61
C LEU A 40 -13.09 48.20 -39.30
N PRO A 41 -12.10 48.98 -38.81
CA PRO A 41 -11.41 48.64 -37.57
C PRO A 41 -12.32 48.77 -36.35
N VAL A 42 -13.27 49.72 -36.36
CA VAL A 42 -14.24 49.90 -35.28
C VAL A 42 -15.22 48.73 -35.22
N ALA A 43 -15.68 48.23 -36.38
CA ALA A 43 -16.54 47.05 -36.44
C ALA A 43 -15.84 45.76 -35.96
N ILE A 44 -14.55 45.59 -36.24
CA ILE A 44 -13.76 44.43 -35.75
C ILE A 44 -13.56 44.50 -34.22
N VAL A 45 -13.30 45.69 -33.69
CA VAL A 45 -13.21 45.92 -32.23
C VAL A 45 -14.56 45.64 -31.57
N ILE A 46 -15.66 46.12 -32.13
CA ILE A 46 -17.01 45.85 -31.62
C ILE A 46 -17.36 44.35 -31.72
N LEU A 47 -17.00 43.68 -32.82
CA LEU A 47 -17.20 42.24 -32.99
C LEU A 47 -16.39 41.41 -31.98
N SER A 48 -15.18 41.85 -31.64
CA SER A 48 -14.36 41.21 -30.60
C SER A 48 -14.90 41.39 -29.18
N ILE A 49 -15.68 42.45 -28.93
CA ILE A 49 -16.35 42.71 -27.65
C ILE A 49 -17.67 41.92 -27.56
N LEU A 50 -18.40 41.79 -28.68
CA LEU A 50 -19.69 41.08 -28.75
C LEU A 50 -19.58 39.55 -28.86
N TYR A 51 -18.45 39.04 -29.34
CA TYR A 51 -18.13 37.61 -29.35
C TYR A 51 -16.86 37.38 -28.53
N PRO A 52 -16.93 37.35 -27.18
CA PRO A 52 -15.86 36.74 -26.41
C PRO A 52 -15.71 35.31 -26.94
N GLY A 53 -14.56 35.01 -27.55
CA GLY A 53 -14.26 33.66 -28.02
C GLY A 53 -14.49 32.65 -26.90
N PRO A 54 -14.74 31.36 -27.21
CA PRO A 54 -14.96 30.36 -26.18
C PRO A 54 -13.80 30.44 -25.19
N VAL A 55 -14.08 30.95 -24.00
CA VAL A 55 -13.13 30.97 -22.88
C VAL A 55 -12.86 29.50 -22.65
N ALA A 56 -11.68 29.04 -23.07
CA ALA A 56 -11.22 27.70 -22.75
C ALA A 56 -11.29 27.64 -21.22
N ALA A 57 -12.25 26.88 -20.70
CA ALA A 57 -12.43 26.70 -19.28
C ALA A 57 -11.08 26.20 -18.76
N GLN A 58 -10.34 27.07 -18.09
CA GLN A 58 -9.12 26.70 -17.44
C GLN A 58 -9.54 25.67 -16.40
N THR A 59 -9.17 24.42 -16.64
CA THR A 59 -9.26 23.39 -15.61
C THR A 59 -8.43 23.90 -14.46
N SER A 60 -9.08 24.52 -13.47
CA SER A 60 -8.45 24.77 -12.19
C SER A 60 -7.91 23.41 -11.76
N ILE A 61 -6.63 23.35 -11.41
CA ILE A 61 -6.05 22.16 -10.80
C ILE A 61 -6.72 22.06 -9.43
N THR A 62 -7.93 21.49 -9.40
CA THR A 62 -8.64 21.21 -8.16
C THR A 62 -7.90 20.04 -7.54
N ILE A 63 -7.21 20.30 -6.44
CA ILE A 63 -6.65 19.24 -5.62
C ILE A 63 -7.86 18.44 -5.12
N ASP A 64 -7.97 17.20 -5.59
CA ASP A 64 -9.10 16.33 -5.35
C ASP A 64 -8.64 15.13 -4.50
N ALA A 65 -9.38 14.85 -3.42
CA ALA A 65 -9.04 13.82 -2.46
C ALA A 65 -8.94 12.45 -3.13
N ASP A 66 -9.90 12.12 -3.99
CA ASP A 66 -9.92 10.85 -4.72
C ASP A 66 -8.67 10.67 -5.58
N ARG A 67 -8.37 11.66 -6.42
CA ARG A 67 -7.20 11.63 -7.30
C ARG A 67 -5.89 11.58 -6.51
N GLN A 68 -5.77 12.34 -5.42
CA GLN A 68 -4.57 12.33 -4.60
C GLN A 68 -4.34 10.97 -3.94
N PHE A 69 -5.41 10.33 -3.44
CA PHE A 69 -5.33 9.00 -2.84
C PHE A 69 -5.00 7.93 -3.88
N GLU A 70 -5.66 7.94 -5.03
CA GLU A 70 -5.39 7.01 -6.15
C GLU A 70 -3.95 7.13 -6.66
N PHE A 71 -3.41 8.35 -6.69
CA PHE A 71 -2.03 8.58 -7.08
C PHE A 71 -1.04 7.94 -6.11
N ALA A 72 -1.30 8.06 -4.79
CA ALA A 72 -0.52 7.37 -3.76
C ALA A 72 -0.62 5.83 -3.87
N GLU A 73 -1.82 5.30 -4.10
CA GLU A 73 -2.05 3.87 -4.33
C GLU A 73 -1.31 3.37 -5.59
N SER A 74 -1.23 4.18 -6.65
CA SER A 74 -0.49 3.85 -7.87
C SER A 74 0.99 3.62 -7.60
N TYR A 75 1.62 4.52 -6.84
CA TYR A 75 3.02 4.36 -6.43
C TYR A 75 3.21 3.14 -5.52
N PHE A 76 2.29 2.91 -4.58
CA PHE A 76 2.33 1.74 -3.71
C PHE A 76 2.28 0.43 -4.52
N CYS A 77 1.37 0.34 -5.48
CA CYS A 77 1.21 -0.83 -6.36
C CYS A 77 2.45 -1.07 -7.24
N ARG A 78 3.18 -0.02 -7.62
CA ARG A 78 4.44 -0.12 -8.38
C ARG A 78 5.66 -0.47 -7.51
N GLY A 79 5.48 -0.55 -6.18
CA GLY A 79 6.58 -0.77 -5.24
C GLY A 79 7.43 0.48 -4.97
N GLU A 80 7.00 1.65 -5.44
CA GLU A 80 7.67 2.93 -5.24
C GLU A 80 7.30 3.51 -3.86
N TYR A 81 7.63 2.78 -2.79
CA TYR A 81 7.12 3.02 -1.44
C TYR A 81 7.42 4.42 -0.89
N TYR A 82 8.62 4.98 -1.13
CA TYR A 82 8.95 6.33 -0.68
C TYR A 82 8.10 7.43 -1.33
N ARG A 83 7.79 7.27 -2.62
CA ARG A 83 6.88 8.17 -3.32
C ARG A 83 5.45 7.99 -2.83
N ALA A 84 5.02 6.75 -2.62
CA ALA A 84 3.72 6.45 -2.04
C ALA A 84 3.54 7.12 -0.67
N ILE A 85 4.55 7.03 0.21
CA ILE A 85 4.55 7.70 1.52
C ILE A 85 4.35 9.21 1.36
N SER A 86 5.13 9.84 0.48
CA SER A 86 5.05 11.29 0.24
C SER A 86 3.64 11.70 -0.23
N GLU A 87 3.01 10.91 -1.09
CA GLU A 87 1.66 11.23 -1.60
C GLU A 87 0.55 10.92 -0.57
N TYR A 88 0.69 9.90 0.27
CA TYR A 88 -0.22 9.68 1.41
C TYR A 88 -0.08 10.77 2.48
N GLU A 89 1.14 11.25 2.77
CA GLU A 89 1.37 12.36 3.69
C GLU A 89 0.72 13.64 3.17
N ARG A 90 0.84 13.92 1.86
CA ARG A 90 0.10 15.02 1.21
C ARG A 90 -1.40 14.84 1.32
N PHE A 91 -1.92 13.63 1.11
CA PHE A 91 -3.35 13.35 1.27
C PHE A 91 -3.84 13.71 2.67
N ILE A 92 -3.13 13.27 3.72
CA ILE A 92 -3.49 13.57 5.11
C ILE A 92 -3.35 15.07 5.42
N HIS A 93 -2.39 15.75 4.80
CA HIS A 93 -2.17 17.19 5.01
C HIS A 93 -3.27 18.05 4.38
N PHE A 94 -3.62 17.79 3.12
CA PHE A 94 -4.63 18.58 2.40
C PHE A 94 -6.06 18.15 2.71
N PHE A 95 -6.27 16.89 3.10
CA PHE A 95 -7.59 16.31 3.34
C PHE A 95 -7.70 15.62 4.72
N PRO A 96 -7.45 16.34 5.83
CA PRO A 96 -7.37 15.74 7.17
C PRO A 96 -8.70 15.18 7.69
N GLN A 97 -9.84 15.61 7.13
CA GLN A 97 -11.19 15.18 7.50
C GLN A 97 -11.74 14.06 6.61
N GLU A 98 -10.99 13.65 5.58
CA GLU A 98 -11.42 12.55 4.70
C GLU A 98 -11.53 11.25 5.49
N PRO A 99 -12.57 10.43 5.26
CA PRO A 99 -12.71 9.12 5.91
C PRO A 99 -11.51 8.20 5.67
N ARG A 100 -10.80 8.38 4.54
CA ARG A 100 -9.60 7.60 4.19
C ARG A 100 -8.32 8.10 4.87
N ALA A 101 -8.35 9.15 5.70
CA ALA A 101 -7.16 9.64 6.39
C ALA A 101 -6.53 8.54 7.26
N GLU A 102 -7.34 7.71 7.92
CA GLU A 102 -6.87 6.55 8.67
C GLU A 102 -6.19 5.52 7.76
N LEU A 103 -6.85 5.18 6.64
CA LEU A 103 -6.30 4.24 5.66
C LEU A 103 -4.98 4.74 5.08
N ALA A 104 -4.87 6.04 4.78
CA ALA A 104 -3.63 6.65 4.32
C ALA A 104 -2.51 6.53 5.38
N MET A 105 -2.80 6.76 6.67
CA MET A 105 -1.83 6.57 7.75
C MET A 105 -1.38 5.11 7.85
N TYR A 106 -2.32 4.16 7.77
CA TYR A 106 -2.00 2.74 7.73
C TYR A 106 -1.15 2.36 6.50
N LYS A 107 -1.46 2.95 5.32
CA LYS A 107 -0.73 2.72 4.07
C LYS A 107 0.68 3.29 4.08
N ILE A 108 0.94 4.38 4.82
CA ILE A 108 2.31 4.85 5.10
C ILE A 108 3.08 3.78 5.87
N GLY A 109 2.50 3.24 6.95
CA GLY A 109 3.10 2.13 7.70
C GLY A 109 3.37 0.90 6.83
N LEU A 110 2.40 0.51 5.99
CA LEU A 110 2.59 -0.58 5.03
C LEU A 110 3.69 -0.29 4.01
N SER A 111 3.83 0.94 3.55
CA SER A 111 4.87 1.34 2.60
C SER A 111 6.26 1.19 3.23
N TYR A 112 6.44 1.65 4.47
CA TYR A 112 7.68 1.40 5.22
C TYR A 112 7.93 -0.10 5.45
N PHE A 113 6.89 -0.86 5.80
CA PHE A 113 6.99 -2.29 6.02
C PHE A 113 7.46 -3.03 4.75
N GLN A 114 6.84 -2.76 3.60
CA GLN A 114 7.22 -3.37 2.32
C GLN A 114 8.62 -2.91 1.87
N GLY A 115 9.00 -1.67 2.19
CA GLY A 115 10.35 -1.14 2.03
C GLY A 115 11.36 -1.67 3.04
N LYS A 116 11.00 -2.65 3.90
CA LYS A 116 11.82 -3.24 4.98
C LYS A 116 12.35 -2.25 6.02
N GLN A 117 11.74 -1.07 6.10
CA GLN A 117 12.04 -0.05 7.10
C GLN A 117 11.17 -0.27 8.34
N PHE A 118 11.48 -1.35 9.06
CA PHE A 118 10.61 -1.81 10.16
C PHE A 118 10.47 -0.81 11.30
N ARG A 119 11.53 -0.04 11.63
CA ARG A 119 11.46 0.99 12.69
C ARG A 119 10.47 2.10 12.34
N GLN A 120 10.53 2.62 11.12
CA GLN A 120 9.62 3.64 10.62
C GLN A 120 8.19 3.10 10.46
N ALA A 121 8.05 1.84 10.05
CA ALA A 121 6.77 1.16 9.98
C ALA A 121 6.11 1.06 11.35
N ILE A 122 6.84 0.65 12.38
CA ILE A 122 6.36 0.61 13.78
C ILE A 122 5.83 1.99 14.19
N ALA A 123 6.62 3.04 14.04
CA ALA A 123 6.20 4.40 14.41
C ALA A 123 4.92 4.85 13.68
N SER A 124 4.76 4.47 12.41
CA SER A 124 3.60 4.80 11.60
C SER A 124 2.36 4.01 12.04
N PHE A 125 2.49 2.71 12.31
CA PHE A 125 1.40 1.87 12.82
C PHE A 125 0.99 2.27 14.25
N ASP A 126 1.96 2.61 15.12
CA ASP A 126 1.68 3.13 16.47
C ASP A 126 0.89 4.45 16.41
N ALA A 127 1.15 5.29 15.41
CA ALA A 127 0.37 6.51 15.19
C ALA A 127 -1.09 6.19 14.83
N VAL A 128 -1.35 5.13 14.04
CA VAL A 128 -2.72 4.65 13.75
C VAL A 128 -3.38 4.15 15.04
N ILE A 129 -2.70 3.26 15.78
CA ILE A 129 -3.19 2.68 17.04
C ILE A 129 -3.58 3.78 18.04
N LYS A 130 -2.73 4.80 18.18
CA LYS A 130 -2.94 5.90 19.12
C LYS A 130 -4.12 6.80 18.73
N LYS A 131 -4.29 7.06 17.43
CA LYS A 131 -5.25 8.03 16.90
C LYS A 131 -6.64 7.42 16.68
N TYR A 132 -6.71 6.19 16.20
CA TYR A 132 -7.95 5.50 15.84
C TYR A 132 -8.13 4.27 16.73
N ARG A 133 -8.34 4.48 18.03
CA ARG A 133 -8.54 3.37 18.96
C ARG A 133 -9.75 2.54 18.53
N ASP A 134 -9.61 1.22 18.65
CA ASP A 134 -10.68 0.24 18.39
C ASP A 134 -11.18 0.15 16.94
N SER A 135 -10.47 0.75 15.98
CA SER A 135 -10.77 0.57 14.55
C SER A 135 -10.16 -0.74 14.02
N GLU A 136 -10.74 -1.27 12.94
CA GLU A 136 -10.20 -2.45 12.26
C GLU A 136 -8.74 -2.22 11.79
N LEU A 137 -8.39 -1.01 11.36
CA LEU A 137 -7.04 -0.68 10.92
C LEU A 137 -6.06 -0.55 12.10
N SER A 138 -6.53 -0.13 13.28
CA SER A 138 -5.76 -0.15 14.52
C SER A 138 -5.46 -1.59 14.96
N LEU A 139 -6.44 -2.49 14.92
CA LEU A 139 -6.23 -3.92 15.20
C LEU A 139 -5.21 -4.54 14.22
N LYS A 140 -5.35 -4.26 12.92
CA LYS A 140 -4.36 -4.68 11.90
C LYS A 140 -2.97 -4.08 12.15
N SER A 141 -2.92 -2.86 12.68
CA SER A 141 -1.66 -2.18 13.01
C SER A 141 -0.91 -2.90 14.14
N TYR A 142 -1.60 -3.43 15.16
CA TYR A 142 -0.94 -4.26 16.19
C TYR A 142 -0.24 -5.49 15.59
N PHE A 143 -0.90 -6.20 14.68
CA PHE A 143 -0.29 -7.34 13.99
C PHE A 143 0.91 -6.93 13.16
N LYS A 144 0.83 -5.78 12.49
CA LYS A 144 1.94 -5.26 11.70
C LYS A 144 3.11 -4.78 12.56
N VAL A 145 2.88 -4.17 13.72
CA VAL A 145 3.95 -3.82 14.68
C VAL A 145 4.65 -5.09 15.18
N SER A 146 3.88 -6.12 15.55
CA SER A 146 4.46 -7.41 15.95
C SER A 146 5.30 -8.03 14.83
N GLU A 147 4.80 -8.02 13.58
CA GLU A 147 5.53 -8.52 12.40
C GLU A 147 6.80 -7.71 12.10
N CYS A 148 6.78 -6.39 12.30
CA CYS A 148 7.97 -5.54 12.19
C CYS A 148 9.02 -5.92 13.23
N HIS A 149 8.63 -6.12 14.49
CA HIS A 149 9.55 -6.56 15.54
C HIS A 149 10.13 -7.95 15.25
N VAL A 150 9.34 -8.89 14.73
CA VAL A 150 9.85 -10.19 14.24
C VAL A 150 10.88 -10.00 13.13
N GLY A 151 10.60 -9.13 12.15
CA GLY A 151 11.54 -8.77 11.08
C GLY A 151 12.85 -8.17 11.60
N LEU A 152 12.83 -7.53 12.77
CA LEU A 152 13.98 -6.99 13.49
C LEU A 152 14.63 -7.99 14.46
N ARG A 153 14.13 -9.22 14.57
CA ARG A 153 14.53 -10.24 15.57
C ARG A 153 14.24 -9.85 17.02
N GLU A 154 13.33 -8.91 17.23
CA GLU A 154 12.89 -8.41 18.53
C GLU A 154 11.67 -9.18 19.03
N PHE A 155 11.85 -10.47 19.33
CA PHE A 155 10.75 -11.36 19.70
C PHE A 155 10.03 -10.96 20.99
N GLY A 156 10.75 -10.39 21.96
CA GLY A 156 10.16 -9.89 23.21
C GLY A 156 9.11 -8.80 22.95
N PRO A 157 9.51 -7.66 22.34
CA PRO A 157 8.56 -6.62 21.91
C PRO A 157 7.42 -7.15 21.04
N ALA A 158 7.71 -8.04 20.07
CA ALA A 158 6.67 -8.63 19.23
C ALA A 158 5.58 -9.36 20.02
N LEU A 159 5.98 -10.11 21.06
CA LEU A 159 5.06 -10.80 21.96
C LEU A 159 4.29 -9.80 22.83
N THR A 160 4.97 -8.79 23.39
CA THR A 160 4.33 -7.75 24.20
C THR A 160 3.23 -7.01 23.41
N THR A 161 3.47 -6.70 22.13
CA THR A 161 2.46 -6.08 21.26
C THR A 161 1.21 -6.96 21.14
N LEU A 162 1.37 -8.28 20.97
CA LEU A 162 0.24 -9.22 20.87
C LEU A 162 -0.46 -9.42 22.21
N ASP A 163 0.29 -9.48 23.31
CA ASP A 163 -0.27 -9.64 24.65
C ASP A 163 -1.11 -8.41 25.05
N ASN A 164 -0.66 -7.20 24.67
CA ASN A 164 -1.44 -5.97 24.85
C ASN A 164 -2.75 -6.02 24.07
N LEU A 165 -2.71 -6.44 22.80
CA LEU A 165 -3.91 -6.61 21.98
C LEU A 165 -4.88 -7.63 22.61
N LEU A 166 -4.37 -8.79 23.05
CA LEU A 166 -5.17 -9.84 23.68
C LEU A 166 -5.84 -9.41 24.99
N ALA A 167 -5.26 -8.43 25.70
CA ALA A 167 -5.79 -7.90 26.94
C ALA A 167 -6.93 -6.88 26.73
N MET A 168 -6.89 -6.14 25.62
CA MET A 168 -7.88 -5.10 25.30
C MET A 168 -9.03 -5.60 24.41
N GLU A 169 -8.76 -6.53 23.51
CA GLU A 169 -9.71 -6.91 22.47
C GLU A 169 -10.67 -8.03 22.92
N PRO A 170 -11.99 -7.81 22.92
CA PRO A 170 -12.96 -8.85 23.23
C PRO A 170 -13.27 -9.77 22.04
N ASP A 171 -13.09 -9.33 20.79
CA ASP A 171 -13.45 -10.12 19.61
C ASP A 171 -12.65 -11.42 19.50
N GLN A 172 -13.36 -12.54 19.35
CA GLN A 172 -12.74 -13.85 19.36
C GLN A 172 -11.93 -14.13 18.09
N ASP A 173 -12.36 -13.62 16.93
CA ASP A 173 -11.65 -13.85 15.67
C ASP A 173 -10.28 -13.12 15.68
N THR A 174 -10.25 -11.90 16.21
CA THR A 174 -9.02 -11.12 16.41
C THR A 174 -8.08 -11.76 17.43
N LYS A 175 -8.62 -12.28 18.55
CA LYS A 175 -7.83 -13.01 19.55
C LYS A 175 -7.23 -14.29 18.98
N ASP A 176 -7.99 -15.03 18.18
CA ASP A 176 -7.51 -16.25 17.52
C ASP A 176 -6.33 -15.95 16.58
N GLU A 177 -6.40 -14.86 15.80
CA GLU A 177 -5.27 -14.41 14.97
C GLU A 177 -4.05 -14.03 15.82
N ALA A 178 -4.26 -13.33 16.93
CA ALA A 178 -3.17 -12.96 17.85
C ALA A 178 -2.50 -14.21 18.46
N TYR A 179 -3.27 -15.19 18.91
CA TYR A 179 -2.76 -16.46 19.42
C TYR A 179 -2.01 -17.25 18.36
N TYR A 180 -2.51 -17.27 17.12
CA TYR A 180 -1.83 -17.92 16.00
C TYR A 180 -0.46 -17.29 15.75
N ARG A 181 -0.39 -15.95 15.60
CA ARG A 181 0.87 -15.23 15.39
C ARG A 181 1.85 -15.41 16.54
N ARG A 182 1.35 -15.34 17.78
CA ARG A 182 2.14 -15.58 19.00
C ARG A 182 2.73 -16.99 19.04
N GLY A 183 1.94 -17.99 18.66
CA GLY A 183 2.41 -19.38 18.56
C GLY A 183 3.58 -19.54 17.58
N TRP A 184 3.51 -18.89 16.41
CA TRP A 184 4.61 -18.90 15.44
C TRP A 184 5.89 -18.23 15.96
N ILE A 185 5.77 -17.11 16.67
CA ILE A 185 6.92 -16.45 17.30
C ILE A 185 7.58 -17.38 18.33
N TYR A 186 6.79 -18.13 19.10
CA TYR A 186 7.33 -19.13 20.03
C TYR A 186 7.98 -20.32 19.31
N LEU A 187 7.47 -20.74 18.15
CA LEU A 187 8.15 -21.78 17.35
C LEU A 187 9.49 -21.28 16.80
N GLU A 188 9.58 -20.03 16.37
CA GLU A 188 10.83 -19.43 15.89
C GLU A 188 11.88 -19.31 17.00
N THR A 189 11.44 -19.07 18.24
CA THR A 189 12.30 -19.00 19.43
C THR A 189 12.53 -20.35 20.14
N ASP A 190 12.12 -21.47 19.51
CA ASP A 190 12.20 -22.85 20.03
C ASP A 190 11.46 -23.07 21.39
N ALA A 191 10.57 -22.15 21.76
CA ALA A 191 9.71 -22.23 22.94
C ALA A 191 8.44 -23.05 22.65
N MET A 192 8.63 -24.29 22.23
CA MET A 192 7.57 -25.16 21.70
C MET A 192 6.36 -25.35 22.63
N GLU A 193 6.59 -25.45 23.94
CA GLU A 193 5.50 -25.59 24.92
C GLU A 193 4.59 -24.36 24.94
N LYS A 194 5.19 -23.16 24.87
CA LYS A 194 4.44 -21.90 24.80
C LYS A 194 3.73 -21.74 23.46
N ALA A 195 4.31 -22.27 22.38
CA ALA A 195 3.66 -22.29 21.07
C ALA A 195 2.37 -23.12 21.10
N ILE A 196 2.44 -24.37 21.61
CA ILE A 196 1.28 -25.25 21.76
C ILE A 196 0.21 -24.58 22.63
N ALA A 197 0.61 -24.04 23.78
CA ALA A 197 -0.30 -23.36 24.68
C ALA A 197 -0.99 -22.14 24.01
N SER A 198 -0.32 -21.47 23.07
CA SER A 198 -0.92 -20.38 22.29
C SER A 198 -1.92 -20.93 21.26
N PHE A 199 -1.57 -21.97 20.51
CA PHE A 199 -2.47 -22.58 19.53
C PHE A 199 -3.71 -23.21 20.18
N ASP A 200 -3.59 -23.78 21.39
CA ASP A 200 -4.70 -24.37 22.12
C ASP A 200 -5.77 -23.35 22.55
N LYS A 201 -5.39 -22.06 22.63
CA LYS A 201 -6.32 -20.96 22.95
C LYS A 201 -7.20 -20.54 21.76
N ILE A 202 -6.87 -20.98 20.54
CA ILE A 202 -7.64 -20.66 19.35
C ILE A 202 -8.99 -21.38 19.38
N SER A 203 -10.06 -20.63 19.12
CA SER A 203 -11.44 -21.12 19.18
C SER A 203 -11.66 -22.29 18.21
N PRO A 204 -12.55 -23.25 18.54
CA PRO A 204 -12.91 -24.37 17.67
C PRO A 204 -13.30 -23.96 16.24
N LYS A 205 -14.02 -22.83 16.10
CA LYS A 205 -14.47 -22.26 14.82
C LYS A 205 -13.31 -22.02 13.85
N ASN A 206 -12.18 -21.52 14.36
CA ASN A 206 -11.06 -21.09 13.51
C ASN A 206 -9.93 -22.14 13.44
N ARG A 207 -10.06 -23.29 14.11
CA ARG A 207 -9.01 -24.34 14.09
C ARG A 207 -8.71 -24.84 12.68
N ASP A 208 -9.74 -24.98 11.85
CA ASP A 208 -9.60 -25.45 10.48
C ASP A 208 -9.01 -24.36 9.56
N ILE A 209 -9.39 -23.10 9.78
CA ILE A 209 -8.81 -21.93 9.09
C ILE A 209 -7.29 -21.91 9.27
N TYR A 210 -6.83 -22.13 10.50
CA TYR A 210 -5.41 -22.17 10.84
C TYR A 210 -4.76 -23.55 10.72
N ARG A 211 -5.51 -24.57 10.27
CA ARG A 211 -5.04 -25.96 10.08
C ARG A 211 -4.35 -26.55 11.32
N LEU A 212 -4.87 -26.24 12.51
CA LEU A 212 -4.21 -26.56 13.78
C LEU A 212 -4.03 -28.05 14.03
N LYS A 213 -4.91 -28.91 13.48
CA LYS A 213 -4.76 -30.37 13.59
C LYS A 213 -3.45 -30.85 12.98
N ARG A 214 -3.13 -30.41 11.76
CA ARG A 214 -1.89 -30.76 11.09
C ARG A 214 -0.69 -30.13 11.80
N LEU A 215 -0.84 -28.88 12.22
CA LEU A 215 0.22 -28.15 12.93
C LEU A 215 0.60 -28.86 14.25
N SER A 216 -0.37 -29.32 15.03
CA SER A 216 -0.10 -30.02 16.30
C SER A 216 0.57 -31.38 16.09
N GLU A 217 0.18 -32.13 15.05
CA GLU A 217 0.85 -33.37 14.66
C GLU A 217 2.32 -33.15 14.29
N GLU A 218 2.60 -32.12 13.49
CA GLU A 218 3.96 -31.74 13.08
C GLU A 218 4.82 -31.29 14.26
N ILE A 219 4.26 -30.46 15.16
CA ILE A 219 4.94 -30.01 16.38
C ILE A 219 5.24 -31.21 17.30
N ASN A 220 4.28 -32.09 17.51
CA ASN A 220 4.46 -33.28 18.33
C ASN A 220 5.53 -34.20 17.76
N LYS A 221 5.51 -34.46 16.44
CA LYS A 221 6.56 -35.24 15.77
C LYS A 221 7.94 -34.64 16.01
N LYS A 222 8.08 -33.32 15.86
CA LYS A 222 9.35 -32.62 16.13
C LYS A 222 9.78 -32.73 17.59
N LYS A 223 8.84 -32.62 18.54
CA LYS A 223 9.09 -32.84 19.98
C LYS A 223 9.69 -34.22 20.23
N PHE A 224 9.07 -35.27 19.68
CA PHE A 224 9.55 -36.65 19.81
C PHE A 224 10.96 -36.84 19.23
N LEU A 225 11.28 -36.19 18.10
CA LEU A 225 12.62 -36.26 17.51
C LEU A 225 13.69 -35.59 18.39
N LYS A 226 13.42 -34.44 19.01
CA LYS A 226 14.36 -33.77 19.93
C LYS A 226 14.59 -34.58 21.21
N THR A 227 13.60 -35.34 21.65
CA THR A 227 13.69 -36.19 22.86
C THR A 227 14.29 -37.59 22.60
N LYS A 228 14.45 -38.02 21.34
CA LYS A 228 15.20 -39.26 21.04
C LYS A 228 16.67 -39.03 21.40
N ASN A 229 17.08 -39.54 22.56
CA ASN A 229 18.39 -39.28 23.15
C ASN A 229 19.51 -39.90 22.27
N PRO A 230 20.46 -39.11 21.75
CA PRO A 230 21.52 -39.60 20.86
C PRO A 230 22.41 -40.67 21.50
N THR A 231 22.53 -40.72 22.84
CA THR A 231 23.27 -41.79 23.52
C THR A 231 22.52 -43.12 23.51
N VAL A 232 21.19 -43.12 23.56
CA VAL A 232 20.36 -44.34 23.46
C VAL A 232 20.30 -44.83 22.01
N ALA A 233 20.33 -43.92 21.04
CA ALA A 233 20.51 -44.24 19.63
C ALA A 233 21.88 -44.90 19.36
N GLY A 234 22.96 -44.36 19.96
CA GLY A 234 24.29 -44.95 19.88
C GLY A 234 24.41 -46.29 20.61
N LEU A 235 23.72 -46.46 21.75
CA LEU A 235 23.75 -47.68 22.54
C LEU A 235 23.07 -48.87 21.84
N LEU A 236 21.90 -48.69 21.21
CA LEU A 236 21.22 -49.81 20.51
C LEU A 236 21.69 -49.98 19.05
N ALA A 237 22.51 -49.07 18.50
CA ALA A 237 23.19 -49.27 17.22
C ALA A 237 24.23 -50.41 17.25
N VAL A 238 24.71 -50.79 18.45
CA VAL A 238 25.68 -51.87 18.65
C VAL A 238 25.04 -53.26 18.56
N ILE A 239 23.71 -53.37 18.69
CA ILE A 239 22.98 -54.65 18.69
C ILE A 239 22.44 -54.93 17.27
N PRO A 240 22.93 -55.96 16.56
CA PRO A 240 22.44 -56.30 15.22
C PRO A 240 20.94 -56.65 15.28
N GLY A 241 20.13 -55.90 14.54
CA GLY A 241 18.66 -56.12 14.47
C GLY A 241 17.82 -55.32 15.46
N ALA A 242 18.42 -54.60 16.42
CA ALA A 242 17.67 -53.73 17.35
C ALA A 242 17.20 -52.41 16.71
N GLY A 243 17.65 -52.09 15.49
CA GLY A 243 17.25 -50.90 14.74
C GLY A 243 15.75 -50.81 14.42
N HIS A 244 15.01 -51.92 14.54
CA HIS A 244 13.55 -51.97 14.34
C HIS A 244 12.73 -51.70 15.61
N LEU A 245 13.36 -51.60 16.78
CA LEU A 245 12.70 -51.28 18.07
C LEU A 245 12.61 -49.76 18.35
N TYR A 246 12.69 -48.93 17.30
CA TYR A 246 12.78 -47.46 17.35
C TYR A 246 11.72 -46.71 16.55
#